data_AF-A0A9P1IYX0-F1
#
_entry.id   AF-A0A9P1IYX0-F1
#
_cell.length_a   1.000
_cell.length_b   1.000
_cell.length_c   1.000
_cell.angle_alpha   90.00
_cell.angle_beta   90.00
_cell.angle_gamma   90.00
#
_symmetry.space_group_name_H-M   'P 1'
#
loop_
_entity.id
_entity.type
_entity.pdbx_description
1 polymer ?
#
loop_
_entity_poly.entity_id
_entity_poly.type
_entity_poly.pdbx_seq_one_letter_code
_entity_poly.pdbx_strand_id
1 'polypeptide(L)'
;MTTPPWMSLCGFGIIHDYPANSVGLFLIFLLSSAATIRILLEHRMECLVSFIPRKFYLFAKSINYFYTLTQFLVIFSYIYSYQDFRNQMDLKIRIDKENGPLPNFIFCENCLVFNLDSSKSIIFALTATFSAVIAAISIILMALASYHALSSNTTMFSKSTMIIQKSFLRSLFIQLGVHIIFLVSPIIFFFSAFLLKLSMEKWQIVIHFLTLCFFQHGSFSTIAMLSTNKQLKRNLNQIIRKISQRSKLTSKNESMANTASFVFQQMNRRNTRTS
;
A
#
# COMPACT_ATOMS: atom_id res chain seq x y z
N MET A 1 34.84 5.01 -12.67
CA MET A 1 34.03 3.93 -13.26
C MET A 1 32.59 4.26 -12.95
N THR A 2 31.85 4.72 -13.95
CA THR A 2 30.44 5.08 -13.81
C THR A 2 29.62 3.80 -13.74
N THR A 3 29.06 3.47 -12.58
CA THR A 3 28.09 2.40 -12.47
C THR A 3 26.89 2.71 -13.38
N PRO A 4 26.50 1.78 -14.25
CA PRO A 4 25.36 1.97 -15.13
C PRO A 4 24.07 2.01 -14.31
N PRO A 5 23.01 2.67 -14.79
CA PRO A 5 21.71 2.61 -14.16
C PRO A 5 21.07 1.25 -14.41
N TRP A 6 21.55 0.19 -13.78
CA TRP A 6 20.80 -1.05 -13.67
C TRP A 6 19.90 -0.94 -12.43
N MET A 7 18.60 -1.16 -12.63
CA MET A 7 17.62 -1.20 -11.54
C MET A 7 17.12 -2.62 -11.44
N SER A 8 17.42 -3.25 -10.31
CA SER A 8 16.95 -4.59 -9.97
C SER A 8 15.90 -4.54 -8.86
N LEU A 9 14.82 -5.29 -9.03
CA LEU A 9 13.84 -5.59 -8.00
C LEU A 9 14.06 -7.04 -7.58
N CYS A 10 14.70 -7.24 -6.42
CA CYS A 10 14.90 -8.57 -5.88
C CYS A 10 13.78 -8.91 -4.90
N GLY A 11 13.11 -10.04 -5.13
CA GLY A 11 12.11 -10.57 -4.23
C GLY A 11 12.75 -11.19 -2.98
N PHE A 12 12.17 -10.91 -1.81
CA PHE A 12 12.46 -11.61 -0.56
C PHE A 12 11.15 -12.25 -0.07
N GLY A 13 11.10 -13.57 0.11
CA GLY A 13 9.91 -14.26 0.61
C GLY A 13 9.60 -15.59 -0.08
N ILE A 14 8.37 -16.11 0.08
CA ILE A 14 7.99 -17.49 -0.29
C ILE A 14 7.91 -17.71 -1.82
N ILE A 15 7.72 -16.65 -2.61
CA ILE A 15 7.54 -16.69 -4.08
C ILE A 15 8.77 -16.07 -4.79
N HIS A 16 9.93 -16.09 -4.15
CA HIS A 16 11.14 -15.45 -4.67
C HIS A 16 11.59 -16.03 -6.02
N ASP A 17 11.43 -17.34 -6.21
CA ASP A 17 11.82 -18.07 -7.43
C ASP A 17 11.03 -17.65 -8.69
N TYR A 18 9.97 -16.84 -8.53
CA TYR A 18 9.13 -16.38 -9.63
C TYR A 18 8.99 -14.85 -9.64
N PRO A 19 10.02 -14.11 -10.07
CA PRO A 19 10.00 -12.64 -10.07
C PRO A 19 8.88 -12.06 -10.92
N ALA A 20 8.63 -12.62 -12.11
CA ALA A 20 7.53 -12.21 -12.98
C ALA A 20 6.18 -12.37 -12.27
N ASN A 21 5.92 -13.53 -11.67
CA ASN A 21 4.67 -13.77 -10.94
C ASN A 21 4.51 -12.83 -9.73
N SER A 22 5.61 -12.52 -9.04
CA SER A 22 5.61 -11.54 -7.95
C SER A 22 5.22 -10.14 -8.42
N VAL A 23 5.71 -9.70 -9.58
CA VAL A 23 5.28 -8.43 -10.21
C VAL A 23 3.79 -8.49 -10.57
N GLY A 24 3.31 -9.60 -11.12
CA GLY A 24 1.89 -9.80 -11.43
C GLY A 24 0.99 -9.73 -10.18
N LEU A 25 1.37 -10.39 -9.09
CA LEU A 25 0.64 -10.33 -7.82
C LEU A 25 0.64 -8.92 -7.25
N PHE A 26 1.80 -8.25 -7.25
CA PHE A 26 1.89 -6.85 -6.82
C PHE A 26 0.95 -5.95 -7.64
N LEU A 27 0.92 -6.12 -8.96
CA LEU A 27 0.03 -5.39 -9.85
C LEU A 27 -1.45 -5.63 -9.50
N ILE A 28 -1.86 -6.88 -9.28
CA ILE A 28 -3.23 -7.23 -8.89
C ILE A 28 -3.61 -6.56 -7.57
N PHE A 29 -2.76 -6.63 -6.55
CA PHE A 29 -3.04 -5.98 -5.26
C PHE A 29 -3.13 -4.46 -5.39
N LEU A 30 -2.24 -3.86 -6.19
CA LEU A 30 -2.24 -2.41 -6.42
C LEU A 30 -3.51 -1.95 -7.15
N LEU A 31 -3.88 -2.64 -8.23
CA LEU A 31 -5.09 -2.32 -9.01
C LEU A 31 -6.37 -2.56 -8.19
N SER A 32 -6.40 -3.63 -7.39
CA SER A 32 -7.52 -3.94 -6.50
C SER A 32 -7.67 -2.88 -5.40
N SER A 33 -6.55 -2.46 -4.79
CA SER A 33 -6.53 -1.37 -3.81
C SER A 33 -7.05 -0.06 -4.41
N ALA A 34 -6.57 0.30 -5.61
CA ALA A 34 -7.05 1.48 -6.31
C ALA A 34 -8.55 1.38 -6.67
N ALA A 35 -9.02 0.22 -7.11
CA ALA A 35 -10.43 -0.02 -7.42
C ALA A 35 -11.33 0.13 -6.19
N THR A 36 -10.91 -0.33 -5.01
CA THR A 36 -11.70 -0.15 -3.77
C THR A 36 -11.84 1.32 -3.37
N ILE A 37 -10.73 2.09 -3.41
CA ILE A 37 -10.75 3.53 -3.13
C ILE A 37 -11.65 4.26 -4.12
N ARG A 38 -11.56 3.88 -5.40
CA ARG A 38 -12.36 4.42 -6.49
C ARG A 38 -13.87 4.20 -6.27
N ILE A 39 -14.29 2.96 -6.03
CA ILE A 39 -15.70 2.60 -5.79
C ILE A 39 -16.26 3.35 -4.58
N LEU A 40 -15.48 3.45 -3.51
CA LEU A 40 -15.87 4.18 -2.30
C LEU A 40 -16.10 5.67 -2.59
N LEU A 41 -15.20 6.30 -3.34
CA LEU A 41 -15.29 7.71 -3.70
C LEU A 41 -16.40 8.00 -4.72
N GLU A 42 -16.59 7.11 -5.69
CA GLU A 42 -17.66 7.17 -6.66
C GLU A 42 -19.03 7.10 -5.97
N HIS A 43 -19.23 6.11 -5.09
CA HIS A 43 -20.45 5.99 -4.31
C HIS A 43 -20.75 7.25 -3.49
N ARG A 44 -19.73 7.83 -2.84
CA ARG A 44 -19.89 9.08 -2.09
C ARG A 44 -20.28 10.25 -2.99
N MET A 45 -19.67 10.37 -4.16
CA MET A 45 -19.97 11.42 -5.13
C MET A 45 -21.40 11.29 -5.65
N GLU A 46 -21.89 10.07 -5.91
CA GLU A 46 -23.27 9.82 -6.34
C GLU A 46 -24.30 10.21 -5.27
N CYS A 47 -24.03 9.91 -4.00
CA CYS A 47 -24.88 10.37 -2.89
C CYS A 47 -24.94 11.90 -2.73
N LEU A 48 -23.97 12.62 -3.29
CA LEU A 48 -23.79 14.07 -3.13
C LEU A 48 -24.06 14.85 -4.42
N VAL A 49 -24.55 14.20 -5.47
CA VAL A 49 -24.69 14.75 -6.82
C VAL A 49 -25.54 16.02 -6.89
N SER A 50 -26.54 16.15 -6.02
CA SER A 50 -27.44 17.31 -5.93
C SER A 50 -26.74 18.60 -5.50
N PHE A 51 -25.58 18.50 -4.86
CA PHE A 51 -24.82 19.63 -4.30
C PHE A 51 -23.54 19.96 -5.07
N ILE A 52 -23.27 19.21 -6.13
CA ILE A 52 -22.08 19.35 -6.97
C ILE A 52 -22.51 19.99 -8.29
N PRO A 53 -21.78 20.99 -8.82
CA PRO A 53 -22.04 21.51 -10.15
C PRO A 53 -22.07 20.38 -11.18
N ARG A 54 -23.17 20.24 -11.94
CA ARG A 54 -23.36 19.12 -12.88
C ARG A 54 -22.18 18.93 -13.84
N LYS A 55 -21.59 20.02 -14.34
CA LYS A 55 -20.39 19.98 -15.20
C LYS A 55 -19.20 19.31 -14.51
N PHE A 56 -18.95 19.64 -13.25
CA PHE A 56 -17.86 19.07 -12.48
C PHE A 56 -18.08 17.59 -12.17
N TYR A 57 -19.32 17.21 -11.79
CA TYR A 57 -19.71 15.82 -11.60
C TYR A 57 -19.48 14.98 -12.87
N LEU A 58 -19.96 15.45 -14.03
CA LEU A 58 -19.78 14.74 -15.30
C LEU A 58 -18.31 14.63 -15.69
N PHE A 59 -17.51 15.67 -15.46
CA PHE A 59 -16.07 15.64 -15.69
C PHE A 59 -15.36 14.61 -14.80
N ALA A 60 -15.60 14.64 -13.49
CA ALA A 60 -15.01 13.68 -12.55
C ALA A 60 -15.42 12.22 -12.88
N LYS A 61 -16.70 12.00 -13.25
CA LYS A 61 -17.20 10.69 -13.68
C LYS A 61 -16.57 10.22 -14.99
N SER A 62 -16.38 11.12 -15.96
CA SER A 62 -15.68 10.81 -17.22
C SER A 62 -14.23 10.38 -16.99
N ILE A 63 -13.48 11.12 -16.17
CA ILE A 63 -12.10 10.75 -15.80
C ILE A 63 -12.05 9.41 -15.06
N ASN A 64 -13.04 9.11 -14.21
CA ASN A 64 -13.15 7.83 -13.52
C ASN A 64 -13.38 6.64 -14.48
N TYR A 65 -14.23 6.79 -15.49
CA TYR A 65 -14.40 5.78 -16.54
C TYR A 65 -13.14 5.61 -17.37
N PHE A 66 -12.48 6.71 -17.75
CA PHE A 66 -11.21 6.68 -18.46
C PHE A 66 -10.13 5.97 -17.64
N TYR A 67 -10.04 6.24 -16.33
CA TYR A 67 -9.14 5.54 -15.42
C TYR A 67 -9.38 4.02 -15.45
N THR A 68 -10.64 3.58 -15.39
CA THR A 68 -11.01 2.16 -15.45
C THR A 68 -10.49 1.50 -16.73
N LEU A 69 -10.62 2.17 -17.87
CA LEU A 69 -10.05 1.69 -19.13
C LEU A 69 -8.52 1.53 -19.04
N THR A 70 -7.81 2.51 -18.44
CA THR A 70 -6.35 2.41 -18.28
C THR A 70 -5.93 1.22 -17.41
N GLN A 71 -6.72 0.81 -16.40
CA GLN A 71 -6.40 -0.34 -15.57
C GLN A 71 -6.37 -1.63 -16.41
N PHE A 72 -7.33 -1.81 -17.32
CA PHE A 72 -7.32 -2.95 -18.25
C PHE A 72 -6.10 -2.90 -19.18
N LEU A 73 -5.77 -1.72 -19.72
CA LEU A 73 -4.58 -1.56 -20.56
C LEU A 73 -3.29 -1.95 -19.83
N VAL A 74 -3.16 -1.62 -18.55
CA VAL A 74 -2.01 -2.02 -17.73
C VAL A 74 -1.95 -3.55 -17.62
N ILE A 75 -3.06 -4.22 -17.32
CA ILE A 75 -3.11 -5.69 -17.24
C ILE A 75 -2.71 -6.32 -18.58
N PHE A 76 -3.27 -5.84 -19.70
CA PHE A 76 -2.93 -6.35 -21.03
C PHE A 76 -1.45 -6.12 -21.37
N SER A 77 -0.92 -4.94 -21.07
CA SER A 77 0.50 -4.63 -21.31
C SER A 77 1.45 -5.47 -20.43
N TYR A 78 1.02 -5.84 -19.22
CA TYR A 78 1.76 -6.77 -18.35
C TYR A 78 1.77 -8.18 -18.94
N ILE A 79 0.62 -8.70 -19.39
CA ILE A 79 0.54 -10.02 -20.03
C ILE A 79 1.42 -10.04 -21.29
N TYR A 80 1.40 -8.96 -22.08
CA TYR A 80 2.21 -8.81 -23.28
C TYR A 80 3.72 -8.79 -23.00
N SER A 81 4.14 -8.19 -21.87
CA SER A 81 5.54 -8.12 -21.43
C SER A 81 5.98 -9.29 -20.54
N TYR A 82 5.09 -10.23 -20.20
CA TYR A 82 5.34 -11.31 -19.25
C TYR A 82 6.57 -12.16 -19.58
N GLN A 83 6.77 -12.49 -20.86
CA GLN A 83 7.93 -13.29 -21.28
C GLN A 83 9.26 -12.58 -21.04
N ASP A 84 9.30 -11.25 -21.19
CA ASP A 84 10.50 -10.45 -20.94
C ASP A 84 10.80 -10.35 -19.43
N PHE A 85 9.77 -10.42 -18.59
CA PHE A 85 9.93 -10.49 -17.14
C PHE A 85 10.33 -11.89 -16.65
N ARG A 86 9.93 -12.93 -17.38
CA ARG A 86 10.26 -14.32 -17.04
C ARG A 86 11.68 -14.70 -17.46
N ASN A 87 12.08 -14.37 -18.69
CA ASN A 87 13.33 -14.84 -19.28
C ASN A 87 14.39 -13.73 -19.24
N GLN A 88 15.11 -13.63 -18.13
CA GLN A 88 16.00 -12.49 -17.87
C GLN A 88 17.50 -12.81 -17.93
N MET A 89 17.91 -14.08 -18.03
CA MET A 89 19.32 -14.44 -17.96
C MET A 89 20.14 -13.81 -19.10
N ASP A 90 19.65 -13.90 -20.34
CA ASP A 90 20.32 -13.32 -21.51
C ASP A 90 20.41 -11.79 -21.44
N LEU A 91 19.40 -11.15 -20.84
CA LEU A 91 19.39 -9.71 -20.61
C LEU A 91 20.47 -9.32 -19.59
N LYS A 92 20.54 -10.03 -18.46
CA LYS A 92 21.54 -9.76 -17.40
C LYS A 92 22.96 -9.91 -17.93
N ILE A 93 23.23 -10.98 -18.69
CA ILE A 93 24.54 -11.21 -19.34
C ILE A 93 24.88 -10.08 -20.33
N ARG A 94 23.89 -9.59 -21.09
CA ARG A 94 24.11 -8.47 -22.02
C ARG A 94 24.44 -7.18 -21.30
N ILE A 95 23.67 -6.83 -20.27
CA ILE A 95 23.88 -5.62 -19.46
C ILE A 95 25.27 -5.66 -18.79
N ASP A 96 25.68 -6.83 -18.29
CA ASP A 96 27.00 -7.08 -17.70
C ASP A 96 28.15 -6.82 -18.69
N LYS A 97 27.99 -7.28 -19.95
CA LYS A 97 28.97 -7.07 -21.01
C LYS A 97 29.03 -5.62 -21.50
N GLU A 98 27.87 -4.99 -21.69
CA GLU A 98 27.77 -3.66 -22.30
C GLU A 98 28.07 -2.54 -21.31
N ASN A 99 27.71 -2.73 -20.04
CA ASN A 99 27.77 -1.67 -19.06
C ASN A 99 28.76 -1.95 -17.90
N GLY A 100 29.39 -3.13 -17.87
CA GLY A 100 30.37 -3.52 -16.86
C GLY A 100 29.81 -4.45 -15.79
N PRO A 101 30.69 -5.01 -14.94
CA PRO A 101 30.36 -6.16 -14.10
C PRO A 101 29.23 -5.85 -13.12
N LEU A 102 28.15 -6.61 -13.24
CA LEU A 102 27.03 -6.63 -12.32
C LEU A 102 27.40 -7.42 -11.06
N PRO A 103 26.95 -6.99 -9.88
CA PRO A 103 27.06 -7.80 -8.68
C PRO A 103 26.45 -9.20 -8.85
N ASN A 104 27.16 -10.21 -8.35
CA ASN A 104 26.77 -11.63 -8.47
C ASN A 104 25.33 -11.93 -7.99
N PHE A 105 24.82 -11.19 -6.99
CA PHE A 105 23.48 -11.39 -6.46
C PHE A 105 22.36 -11.08 -7.47
N ILE A 106 22.62 -10.26 -8.49
CA ILE A 106 21.62 -9.89 -9.52
C ILE A 106 21.34 -11.05 -10.46
N PHE A 107 22.30 -11.93 -10.67
CA PHE A 107 22.17 -13.10 -11.52
C PHE A 107 21.24 -14.17 -10.92
N CYS A 108 20.89 -14.06 -9.63
CA CYS A 108 19.87 -14.90 -9.02
C CYS A 108 18.51 -14.77 -9.73
N GLU A 109 17.75 -15.86 -9.78
CA GLU A 109 16.43 -15.90 -10.42
C GLU A 109 15.42 -14.96 -9.76
N ASN A 110 15.68 -14.55 -8.51
CA ASN A 110 14.77 -13.73 -7.70
C ASN A 110 14.83 -12.24 -8.02
N CYS A 111 15.82 -11.83 -8.81
CA CYS A 111 16.06 -10.43 -9.15
C CYS A 111 15.55 -10.13 -10.55
N LEU A 112 14.61 -9.19 -10.62
CA LEU A 112 14.05 -8.68 -11.87
C LEU A 112 14.78 -7.42 -12.31
N VAL A 113 15.31 -7.41 -13.53
CA VAL A 113 15.89 -6.23 -14.19
C VAL A 113 14.94 -5.80 -15.30
N PHE A 114 14.64 -4.50 -15.39
CA PHE A 114 13.81 -3.98 -16.46
C PHE A 114 14.60 -3.84 -17.77
N ASN A 115 14.05 -4.38 -18.86
CA ASN A 115 14.65 -4.30 -20.19
C ASN A 115 14.26 -2.98 -20.90
N LEU A 116 15.23 -2.09 -21.13
CA LEU A 116 15.00 -0.83 -21.85
C LEU A 116 14.97 -0.99 -23.37
N ASP A 117 15.54 -2.06 -23.91
CA ASP A 117 15.65 -2.25 -25.35
C ASP A 117 14.44 -3.03 -25.89
N SER A 118 13.66 -3.65 -25.01
CA SER A 118 12.42 -4.30 -25.40
C SER A 118 11.27 -3.30 -25.46
N SER A 119 10.72 -3.14 -26.67
CA SER A 119 9.49 -2.39 -26.90
C SER A 119 8.35 -2.85 -25.98
N LYS A 120 8.28 -4.14 -25.62
CA LYS A 120 7.19 -4.65 -24.75
C LYS A 120 7.31 -4.14 -23.33
N SER A 121 8.52 -4.13 -22.78
CA SER A 121 8.81 -3.62 -21.44
C SER A 121 8.60 -2.10 -21.37
N ILE A 122 8.99 -1.36 -22.42
CA ILE A 122 8.70 0.07 -22.55
C ILE A 122 7.19 0.35 -22.57
N ILE A 123 6.43 -0.40 -23.38
CA ILE A 123 4.97 -0.24 -23.47
C ILE A 123 4.34 -0.43 -22.08
N PHE A 124 4.72 -1.46 -21.34
CA PHE A 124 4.24 -1.68 -19.97
C PHE A 124 4.61 -0.52 -19.03
N ALA A 125 5.85 -0.04 -19.07
CA ALA A 125 6.28 1.08 -18.22
C ALA A 125 5.48 2.35 -18.49
N LEU A 126 5.22 2.67 -19.77
CA LEU A 126 4.44 3.84 -20.17
C LEU A 126 2.97 3.72 -19.77
N THR A 127 2.33 2.58 -20.01
CA THR A 127 0.92 2.36 -19.63
C THR A 127 0.74 2.38 -18.12
N ALA A 128 1.65 1.76 -17.35
CA ALA A 128 1.62 1.76 -15.89
C ALA A 128 1.78 3.17 -15.31
N THR A 129 2.75 3.93 -15.81
CA THR A 129 2.99 5.32 -15.38
C THR A 129 1.80 6.21 -15.71
N PHE A 130 1.28 6.10 -16.94
CA PHE A 130 0.12 6.86 -17.36
C PHE A 130 -1.11 6.53 -16.50
N SER A 131 -1.40 5.25 -16.26
CA SER A 131 -2.52 4.84 -15.41
C SER A 131 -2.38 5.35 -13.98
N ALA A 132 -1.18 5.35 -13.41
CA ALA A 132 -0.94 5.89 -12.07
C ALA A 132 -1.24 7.39 -11.97
N VAL A 133 -0.86 8.18 -12.97
CA VAL A 133 -1.18 9.62 -13.04
C VAL A 133 -2.68 9.84 -13.14
N ILE A 134 -3.36 9.11 -14.03
CA ILE A 134 -4.81 9.20 -14.19
C ILE A 134 -5.55 8.75 -12.91
N ALA A 135 -5.04 7.74 -12.20
CA ALA A 135 -5.56 7.31 -10.90
C ALA A 135 -5.54 8.46 -9.88
N ALA A 136 -4.39 9.13 -9.76
CA ALA A 136 -4.23 10.26 -8.84
C ALA A 136 -5.19 11.40 -9.17
N ILE A 137 -5.31 11.78 -10.45
CA ILE A 137 -6.24 12.82 -10.91
C ILE A 137 -7.69 12.42 -10.58
N SER A 138 -8.10 11.19 -10.92
CA SER A 138 -9.45 10.68 -10.66
C SER A 138 -9.82 10.73 -9.17
N ILE A 139 -8.92 10.21 -8.32
CA ILE A 139 -9.13 10.18 -6.87
C ILE A 139 -9.22 11.59 -6.29
N ILE A 140 -8.32 12.51 -6.71
CA ILE A 140 -8.33 13.90 -6.24
C ILE A 140 -9.63 14.60 -6.65
N LEU A 141 -10.07 14.46 -7.90
CA LEU A 141 -11.31 15.08 -8.39
C LEU A 141 -12.53 14.60 -7.59
N MET A 142 -12.67 13.30 -7.34
CA MET A 142 -13.79 12.76 -6.55
C MET A 142 -13.73 13.18 -5.08
N ALA A 143 -12.54 13.27 -4.50
CA ALA A 143 -12.35 13.73 -3.14
C ALA A 143 -12.69 15.23 -2.99
N LEU A 144 -12.29 16.06 -3.96
CA LEU A 144 -12.65 17.48 -4.03
C LEU A 144 -14.16 17.66 -4.23
N ALA A 145 -14.80 16.83 -5.07
CA ALA A 145 -16.25 16.81 -5.26
C ALA A 145 -16.97 16.55 -3.92
N SER A 146 -16.51 15.53 -3.21
CA SER A 146 -17.02 15.16 -1.89
C SER A 146 -16.81 16.27 -0.85
N TYR A 147 -15.67 16.96 -0.90
CA TYR A 147 -15.37 18.07 0.01
C TYR A 147 -16.28 19.28 -0.26
N HIS A 148 -16.41 19.68 -1.52
CA HIS A 148 -17.23 20.83 -1.92
C HIS A 148 -18.70 20.61 -1.53
N ALA A 149 -19.24 19.42 -1.79
CA ALA A 149 -20.60 19.05 -1.42
C ALA A 149 -20.85 19.01 0.09
N LEU A 150 -19.81 18.73 0.88
CA LEU A 150 -19.90 18.71 2.35
C LEU A 150 -19.66 20.08 2.98
N SER A 151 -19.07 21.01 2.21
CA SER A 151 -18.86 22.40 2.60
C SER A 151 -20.08 23.27 2.28
N SER A 152 -20.89 22.91 1.28
CA SER A 152 -22.19 23.55 1.11
C SER A 152 -23.06 23.24 2.32
N ASN A 153 -23.67 24.27 2.90
CA ASN A 153 -24.45 24.20 4.15
C ASN A 153 -25.78 23.46 3.92
N THR A 154 -25.69 22.16 3.65
CA THR A 154 -26.80 21.36 3.16
C THR A 154 -27.60 20.80 4.34
N THR A 155 -28.91 21.01 4.29
CA THR A 155 -29.87 20.58 5.32
C THR A 155 -30.10 19.06 5.36
N MET A 156 -29.44 18.29 4.48
CA MET A 156 -29.67 16.86 4.31
C MET A 156 -29.13 16.00 5.46
N PHE A 157 -28.11 16.45 6.18
CA PHE A 157 -27.49 15.67 7.25
C PHE A 157 -27.75 16.28 8.62
N SER A 158 -28.06 15.42 9.59
CA SER A 158 -28.02 15.84 11.00
C SER A 158 -26.63 16.38 11.35
N LYS A 159 -26.55 17.30 12.32
CA LYS A 159 -25.27 17.83 12.81
C LYS A 159 -24.30 16.71 13.21
N SER A 160 -24.81 15.63 13.81
CA SER A 160 -24.02 14.45 14.18
C SER A 160 -23.45 13.72 12.95
N THR A 161 -24.29 13.46 11.95
CA THR A 161 -23.88 12.79 10.69
C THR A 161 -22.86 13.62 9.93
N MET A 162 -23.03 14.94 9.86
CA MET A 162 -22.08 15.84 9.18
C MET A 162 -20.69 15.81 9.83
N ILE A 163 -20.61 15.77 11.17
CA ILE A 163 -19.33 15.64 11.89
C ILE A 163 -18.61 14.33 11.54
N ILE A 164 -19.37 13.23 11.46
CA ILE A 164 -18.83 11.91 11.09
C ILE A 164 -18.30 11.95 9.64
N GLN A 165 -19.08 12.50 8.71
CA GLN A 165 -18.68 12.60 7.30
C GLN A 165 -17.42 13.45 7.11
N LYS A 166 -17.32 14.61 7.81
CA LYS A 166 -16.12 15.46 7.76
C LYS A 166 -14.90 14.76 8.36
N SER A 167 -15.08 14.04 9.47
CA SER A 167 -14.00 13.26 10.09
C SER A 167 -13.52 12.12 9.20
N PHE A 168 -14.44 11.43 8.52
CA PHE A 168 -14.10 10.37 7.57
C PHE A 168 -13.35 10.93 6.36
N LEU A 169 -13.85 12.01 5.76
CA LEU A 169 -13.21 12.62 4.59
C LEU A 169 -11.79 13.12 4.92
N ARG A 170 -11.60 13.70 6.12
CA ARG A 170 -10.26 14.06 6.61
C ARG A 170 -9.35 12.83 6.73
N SER A 171 -9.85 11.71 7.25
CA SER A 171 -9.09 10.46 7.30
C SER A 171 -8.69 9.98 5.90
N LEU A 172 -9.62 10.07 4.95
CA LEU A 172 -9.38 9.67 3.57
C LEU A 172 -8.30 10.53 2.89
N PHE A 173 -8.33 11.86 3.08
CA PHE A 173 -7.29 12.76 2.57
C PHE A 173 -5.92 12.46 3.16
N ILE A 174 -5.85 12.19 4.46
CA ILE A 174 -4.57 11.83 5.11
C ILE A 174 -4.05 10.51 4.55
N GLN A 175 -4.93 9.51 4.40
CA GLN A 175 -4.55 8.22 3.84
C GLN A 175 -4.11 8.34 2.37
N LEU A 176 -4.80 9.17 1.57
CA LEU A 176 -4.40 9.48 0.21
C LEU A 176 -3.01 10.14 0.16
N GLY A 177 -2.75 11.10 1.04
CA GLY A 177 -1.44 11.75 1.16
C GLY A 177 -0.32 10.74 1.45
N VAL A 178 -0.56 9.79 2.35
CA VAL A 178 0.41 8.71 2.63
C VAL A 178 0.67 7.89 1.37
N HIS A 179 -0.34 7.48 0.61
CA HIS A 179 -0.12 6.69 -0.61
C HIS A 179 0.59 7.51 -1.70
N ILE A 180 0.28 8.80 -1.83
CA ILE A 180 0.97 9.67 -2.81
C ILE A 180 2.46 9.77 -2.47
N ILE A 181 2.79 10.02 -1.20
CA ILE A 181 4.18 10.21 -0.75
C ILE A 181 4.95 8.88 -0.75
N PHE A 182 4.37 7.82 -0.18
CA PHE A 182 5.09 6.58 0.09
C PHE A 182 4.98 5.54 -1.02
N LEU A 183 4.01 5.66 -1.93
CA LEU A 183 3.80 4.68 -3.00
C LEU A 183 3.92 5.30 -4.39
N VAL A 184 3.21 6.40 -4.66
CA VAL A 184 3.20 7.01 -6.00
C VAL A 184 4.53 7.71 -6.31
N SER A 185 5.09 8.47 -5.37
CA SER A 185 6.36 9.19 -5.58
C SER A 185 7.54 8.25 -5.90
N PRO A 186 7.77 7.13 -5.16
CA PRO A 186 8.81 6.16 -5.53
C PRO A 186 8.61 5.57 -6.93
N ILE A 187 7.37 5.24 -7.32
CA ILE A 187 7.06 4.69 -8.64
C ILE A 187 7.35 5.71 -9.74
N ILE A 188 6.89 6.96 -9.58
CA ILE A 188 7.15 8.04 -10.55
C ILE A 188 8.64 8.29 -10.69
N PHE A 189 9.36 8.38 -9.57
CA PHE A 189 10.81 8.59 -9.60
C PHE A 189 11.53 7.41 -10.27
N PHE A 190 11.14 6.18 -9.93
CA PHE A 190 11.69 4.96 -10.54
C PHE A 190 11.57 4.99 -12.06
N PHE A 191 10.36 5.20 -12.59
CA PHE A 191 10.14 5.26 -14.03
C PHE A 191 10.77 6.50 -14.68
N SER A 192 10.80 7.64 -14.00
CA SER A 192 11.43 8.87 -14.53
C SER A 192 12.95 8.74 -14.60
N ALA A 193 13.59 8.20 -13.57
CA ALA A 193 15.02 7.93 -13.54
C ALA A 193 15.40 6.91 -14.61
N PHE A 194 14.52 5.94 -14.86
CA PHE A 194 14.64 4.94 -15.92
C PHE A 194 14.55 5.56 -17.32
N LEU A 195 13.54 6.39 -17.58
CA LEU A 195 13.33 7.05 -18.89
C LEU A 195 14.40 8.09 -19.21
N LEU A 196 14.85 8.86 -18.21
CA LEU A 196 15.85 9.92 -18.37
C LEU A 196 17.30 9.42 -18.27
N LYS A 197 17.50 8.10 -18.10
CA LYS A 197 18.82 7.46 -17.90
C LYS A 197 19.68 8.19 -16.85
N LEU A 198 19.07 8.54 -15.72
CA LEU A 198 19.77 9.27 -14.66
C LEU A 198 20.90 8.41 -14.09
N SER A 199 22.07 9.03 -13.86
CA SER A 199 23.19 8.37 -13.19
C SER A 199 22.82 8.06 -11.73
N MET A 200 22.74 6.77 -11.40
CA MET A 200 22.29 6.31 -10.08
C MET A 200 23.28 6.66 -8.96
N GLU A 201 24.58 6.79 -9.26
CA GLU A 201 25.62 7.15 -8.29
C GLU A 201 25.33 8.46 -7.58
N LYS A 202 24.85 9.47 -8.33
CA LYS A 202 24.55 10.79 -7.77
C LYS A 202 23.28 10.79 -6.92
N TRP A 203 22.38 9.84 -7.14
CA TRP A 203 21.05 9.78 -6.54
C TRP A 203 20.86 8.62 -5.55
N GLN A 204 21.95 7.92 -5.16
CA GLN A 204 21.88 6.75 -4.30
C GLN A 204 21.08 7.00 -3.01
N ILE A 205 21.33 8.11 -2.30
CA ILE A 205 20.62 8.43 -1.05
C ILE A 205 19.11 8.56 -1.30
N VAL A 206 18.71 9.20 -2.39
CA VAL A 206 17.30 9.40 -2.76
C VAL A 206 16.65 8.08 -3.14
N ILE A 207 17.35 7.22 -3.88
CA ILE A 207 16.86 5.89 -4.26
C ILE A 207 16.62 5.03 -3.00
N HIS A 208 17.60 4.94 -2.10
CA HIS A 208 17.46 4.18 -0.86
C HIS A 208 16.29 4.71 -0.01
N PHE A 209 16.16 6.03 0.12
CA PHE A 209 15.05 6.64 0.85
C PHE A 209 13.69 6.31 0.20
N LEU A 210 13.56 6.42 -1.12
CA LEU A 210 12.33 6.11 -1.84
C LEU A 210 11.97 4.62 -1.77
N THR A 211 12.98 3.73 -1.81
CA THR A 211 12.79 2.29 -1.59
C THR A 211 12.28 2.02 -0.17
N LEU A 212 12.83 2.68 0.85
CA LEU A 212 12.34 2.57 2.23
C LEU A 212 10.89 3.07 2.35
N CYS A 213 10.57 4.20 1.72
CA CYS A 213 9.19 4.71 1.67
C CYS A 213 8.25 3.69 1.04
N PHE A 214 8.65 3.09 -0.09
CA PHE A 214 7.88 2.05 -0.77
C PHE A 214 7.66 0.82 0.11
N PHE A 215 8.66 0.35 0.85
CA PHE A 215 8.47 -0.78 1.77
C PHE A 215 7.58 -0.45 2.97
N GLN A 216 7.67 0.78 3.51
CA GLN A 216 6.96 1.16 4.74
C GLN A 216 5.57 1.75 4.51
N HIS A 217 5.12 1.91 3.27
CA HIS A 217 3.82 2.52 2.96
C HIS A 217 2.65 1.85 3.70
N GLY A 218 2.65 0.52 3.85
CA GLY A 218 1.60 -0.23 4.56
C GLY A 218 1.55 0.08 6.06
N SER A 219 2.73 0.17 6.69
CA SER A 219 2.87 0.54 8.10
C SER A 219 2.35 1.95 8.36
N PHE A 220 2.81 2.92 7.54
CA PHE A 220 2.36 4.31 7.67
C PHE A 220 0.89 4.50 7.34
N SER A 221 0.35 3.77 6.36
CA SER A 221 -1.09 3.77 6.04
C SER A 221 -1.93 3.28 7.23
N THR A 222 -1.47 2.23 7.91
CA THR A 222 -2.13 1.70 9.12
C THR A 222 -2.08 2.70 10.28
N ILE A 223 -0.92 3.30 10.53
CA ILE A 223 -0.76 4.33 11.58
C ILE A 223 -1.66 5.52 11.30
N ALA A 224 -1.68 6.00 10.05
CA ALA A 224 -2.55 7.08 9.60
C ALA A 224 -4.01 6.74 9.91
N MET A 225 -4.50 5.59 9.45
CA MET A 225 -5.88 5.15 9.68
C MET A 225 -6.23 5.05 11.18
N LEU A 226 -5.35 4.49 12.01
CA LEU A 226 -5.56 4.36 13.45
C LEU A 226 -5.59 5.73 14.16
N SER A 227 -4.77 6.67 13.69
CA SER A 227 -4.67 8.02 14.29
C SER A 227 -5.86 8.92 13.93
N THR A 228 -6.40 8.77 12.72
CA THR A 228 -7.44 9.67 12.17
C THR A 228 -8.85 9.17 12.43
N ASN A 229 -9.05 7.86 12.54
CA ASN A 229 -10.36 7.26 12.71
C ASN A 229 -10.73 7.12 14.19
N LYS A 230 -11.49 8.10 14.72
CA LYS A 230 -11.97 8.11 16.11
C LYS A 230 -12.77 6.85 16.48
N GLN A 231 -13.55 6.30 15.54
CA GLN A 231 -14.34 5.08 15.76
C GLN A 231 -13.44 3.87 15.94
N LEU A 232 -12.47 3.70 15.03
CA LEU A 232 -11.49 2.64 15.09
C LEU A 232 -10.64 2.72 16.36
N LYS A 233 -10.17 3.92 16.71
CA LYS A 233 -9.42 4.16 17.97
C LYS A 233 -10.23 3.81 19.21
N ARG A 234 -11.53 4.15 19.26
CA ARG A 234 -12.42 3.78 20.37
C ARG A 234 -12.57 2.26 20.49
N ASN A 235 -12.83 1.58 19.38
CA ASN A 235 -12.98 0.13 19.35
C ASN A 235 -11.67 -0.60 19.72
N LEU A 236 -10.53 -0.13 19.19
CA LEU A 236 -9.21 -0.67 19.52
C LEU A 236 -8.92 -0.53 21.02
N ASN A 237 -9.20 0.64 21.60
CA ASN A 237 -9.03 0.87 23.03
C ASN A 237 -9.93 -0.03 23.87
N GLN A 238 -11.17 -0.32 23.43
CA GLN A 238 -12.05 -1.26 24.12
C GLN A 238 -11.50 -2.69 24.09
N ILE A 239 -10.98 -3.13 22.94
CA ILE A 239 -10.36 -4.45 22.79
C ILE A 239 -9.11 -4.57 23.68
N ILE A 240 -8.22 -3.58 23.63
CA ILE A 240 -7.00 -3.54 24.46
C ILE A 240 -7.36 -3.58 25.95
N ARG A 241 -8.38 -2.82 26.37
CA ARG A 241 -8.87 -2.86 27.76
C ARG A 241 -9.39 -4.25 28.14
N LYS A 242 -10.18 -4.90 27.27
CA LYS A 242 -10.67 -6.26 27.51
C LYS A 242 -9.53 -7.28 27.61
N ILE A 243 -8.52 -7.20 26.74
CA ILE A 243 -7.34 -8.07 26.78
C ILE A 243 -6.55 -7.84 28.08
N SER A 244 -6.32 -6.58 28.46
CA SER A 244 -5.64 -6.22 29.71
C SER A 244 -6.40 -6.68 30.96
N GLN A 245 -7.74 -6.60 30.94
CA GLN A 245 -8.57 -7.13 32.02
C GLN A 245 -8.51 -8.66 32.09
N ARG A 246 -8.53 -9.34 30.94
CA ARG A 246 -8.45 -10.79 30.87
C ARG A 246 -7.09 -11.31 31.34
N SER A 247 -5.98 -10.68 30.94
CA SER A 247 -4.64 -11.05 31.42
C SER A 247 -4.49 -10.85 32.92
N LYS A 248 -5.04 -9.76 33.48
CA LYS A 248 -5.08 -9.55 34.94
C LYS A 248 -5.90 -10.62 35.66
N LEU A 249 -7.06 -11.02 35.14
CA LEU A 249 -7.86 -12.10 35.72
C LEU A 249 -7.13 -13.45 35.70
N THR A 250 -6.48 -13.80 34.58
CA THR A 250 -5.70 -15.05 34.48
C THR A 250 -4.56 -15.07 35.50
N SER A 251 -3.79 -13.98 35.62
CA SER A 251 -2.71 -13.87 36.61
C SER A 251 -3.19 -13.98 38.05
N LYS A 252 -4.38 -13.44 38.36
CA LYS A 252 -4.98 -13.53 39.69
C LYS A 252 -5.43 -14.96 40.01
N ASN A 253 -6.05 -15.65 39.04
CA ASN A 253 -6.50 -17.03 39.21
C ASN A 253 -5.31 -17.99 39.40
N GLU A 254 -4.21 -17.80 38.66
CA GLU A 254 -2.97 -18.57 38.83
C GLU A 254 -2.36 -18.34 40.22
N SER A 255 -2.32 -17.09 40.70
CA SER A 255 -1.85 -16.77 42.05
C SER A 255 -2.71 -17.41 43.15
N MET A 256 -4.04 -17.40 43.00
CA MET A 256 -4.96 -18.04 43.94
C MET A 256 -4.83 -19.58 43.93
N ALA A 257 -4.66 -20.19 42.75
CA ALA A 257 -4.42 -21.63 42.63
C ALA A 257 -3.11 -22.06 43.31
N ASN A 258 -2.04 -21.28 43.14
CA ASN A 258 -0.75 -21.52 43.79
C ASN A 258 -0.81 -21.34 45.31
N THR A 259 -1.63 -20.39 45.79
CA THR A 259 -1.83 -20.19 47.23
C THR A 259 -2.64 -21.35 47.84
N ALA A 260 -3.69 -21.80 47.15
CA ALA A 260 -4.51 -22.93 47.59
C ALA A 260 -3.70 -24.25 47.64
N SER A 261 -2.86 -24.51 46.63
CA SER A 261 -2.00 -25.70 46.61
C SER A 261 -0.95 -25.69 47.72
N PHE A 262 -0.36 -24.52 48.02
CA PHE A 262 0.59 -24.36 49.12
C PHE A 262 -0.07 -24.60 50.49
N VAL A 263 -1.27 -24.03 50.71
CA VAL A 263 -2.03 -24.24 51.95
C VAL A 263 -2.40 -25.72 52.11
N PHE A 264 -2.83 -26.38 51.03
CA PHE A 264 -3.16 -27.81 51.05
C PHE A 264 -1.92 -28.67 51.39
N GLN A 265 -0.74 -28.34 50.84
CA GLN A 265 0.52 -29.00 51.22
C GLN A 265 0.89 -28.79 52.70
N GLN A 266 0.67 -27.59 53.25
CA GLN A 266 0.94 -27.34 54.67
C GLN A 266 -0.01 -28.12 55.59
N MET A 267 -1.30 -28.22 55.24
CA MET A 267 -2.26 -29.01 56.02
C MET A 267 -1.90 -30.51 55.97
N ASN A 268 -1.53 -31.04 54.80
CA ASN A 268 -1.13 -32.43 54.67
C ASN A 268 0.17 -32.76 55.45
N ARG A 269 1.11 -31.81 55.53
CA ARG A 269 2.32 -31.92 56.36
C ARG A 269 2.05 -31.83 57.88
N ARG A 270 0.95 -31.22 58.31
CA ARG A 270 0.56 -31.19 59.73
C ARG A 270 -0.09 -32.50 60.17
N ASN A 271 -0.96 -33.08 59.35
CA ASN A 271 -1.62 -34.36 59.65
C ASN A 271 -0.64 -35.55 59.71
N THR A 272 0.49 -35.48 59.01
CA THR A 272 1.54 -36.51 59.02
C THR A 272 2.52 -36.40 60.20
N ARG A 273 2.46 -35.33 61.01
CA ARG A 273 3.29 -35.17 62.23
C ARG A 273 2.54 -35.54 63.52
N THR A 274 1.24 -35.79 63.44
CA THR A 274 0.37 -36.15 64.58
C THR A 274 0.00 -37.64 64.60
N SER A 275 0.65 -38.46 63.76
CA SER A 275 0.55 -39.92 63.71
C SER A 275 1.82 -40.57 64.23
#